data_AF-A0A444X1L0-F1
#
_entry.id   AF-A0A444X1L0-F1
#
_cell.length_a   1.000
_cell.length_b   1.000
_cell.length_c   1.000
_cell.angle_alpha   90.00
_cell.angle_beta   90.00
_cell.angle_gamma   90.00
#
_symmetry.space_group_name_H-M   'P 1'
#
loop_
_entity.id
_entity.type
_entity.pdbx_description
1 polymer ?
#
loop_
_entity_poly.entity_id
_entity_poly.type
_entity_poly.pdbx_seq_one_letter_code
_entity_poly.pdbx_strand_id
1 'polypeptide(L)'
;MFSLFLYNLARTNMNNPEHDPIMAVQIKCFHYEGIAITLCASHKFSDISTLINFVNNWATITNHHQDQNHPLPSPPLLDSRMSVFSQGNMLVYQEESYFSLLKSVYKRFVFEASKIEALKATVAPIHPIRFEVVATLIYKCAVSALGLSPNFSLLSTVAVNLRKRINPPVLSKTLGNMITFFIFGGGGG
;
A
#
# COMPACT_ATOMS: atom_id res chain seq x y z
N MET A 1 -3.24 -21.35 9.45
CA MET A 1 -2.68 -20.50 8.37
C MET A 1 -1.30 -20.08 8.83
N PHE A 2 -0.24 -20.46 8.10
CA PHE A 2 1.13 -20.13 8.49
C PHE A 2 1.32 -18.61 8.35
N SER A 3 1.66 -17.95 9.46
CA SER A 3 2.16 -16.58 9.41
C SER A 3 3.40 -16.58 8.52
N LEU A 4 3.28 -15.97 7.33
CA LEU A 4 4.38 -15.84 6.37
C LEU A 4 5.44 -14.82 6.84
N PHE A 5 5.14 -14.09 7.91
CA PHE A 5 6.14 -13.41 8.71
C PHE A 5 6.44 -14.23 9.96
N LEU A 6 7.72 -14.51 10.20
CA LEU A 6 8.17 -14.81 11.55
C LEU A 6 7.72 -13.64 12.44
N TYR A 7 7.08 -13.95 13.57
CA TYR A 7 6.72 -13.00 14.64
C TYR A 7 7.86 -12.04 15.01
N ASN A 8 9.11 -12.36 14.65
CA ASN A 8 10.30 -11.60 14.95
C ASN A 8 10.59 -10.43 13.98
N LEU A 9 10.10 -10.44 12.74
CA LEU A 9 10.40 -9.35 11.78
C LEU A 9 9.55 -8.10 12.04
N ALA A 10 8.32 -8.28 12.53
CA ALA A 10 7.50 -7.21 13.07
C ALA A 10 7.94 -6.78 14.49
N ARG A 11 8.94 -7.46 15.09
CA ARG A 11 9.36 -7.28 16.49
C ARG A 11 10.61 -6.41 16.65
N THR A 12 11.24 -5.96 15.57
CA THR A 12 12.26 -4.93 15.68
C THR A 12 11.54 -3.64 16.03
N ASN A 13 11.43 -3.36 17.33
CA ASN A 13 11.15 -2.03 17.85
C ASN A 13 12.17 -1.09 17.19
N MET A 14 11.71 -0.34 16.19
CA MET A 14 12.54 0.57 15.42
C MET A 14 12.83 1.84 16.23
N ASN A 15 13.52 1.64 17.36
CA ASN A 15 13.83 2.66 18.35
C ASN A 15 15.25 3.20 18.18
N ASN A 16 16.09 2.59 17.32
CA ASN A 16 17.45 3.05 17.06
C ASN A 16 17.65 3.30 15.56
N PRO A 17 17.51 4.56 15.11
CA PRO A 17 17.53 4.90 13.68
C PRO A 17 18.85 4.56 12.97
N GLU A 18 19.96 4.34 13.68
CA GLU A 18 21.25 3.98 13.08
C GLU A 18 21.41 2.47 12.82
N HIS A 19 20.58 1.63 13.42
CA HIS A 19 20.70 0.16 13.34
C HIS A 19 19.42 -0.55 12.89
N ASP A 20 18.33 0.19 12.70
CA ASP A 20 17.07 -0.41 12.28
C ASP A 20 17.07 -0.74 10.77
N PRO A 21 16.73 -1.99 10.38
CA PRO A 21 16.68 -2.36 8.98
C PRO A 21 15.57 -1.58 8.26
N ILE A 22 15.92 -0.90 7.16
CA ILE A 22 14.94 -0.21 6.29
C ILE A 22 14.03 -1.19 5.54
N MET A 23 14.53 -2.40 5.30
CA MET A 23 13.82 -3.48 4.62
C MET A 23 14.40 -4.83 5.05
N ALA A 24 13.54 -5.82 5.15
CA ALA A 24 13.90 -7.22 5.33
C ALA A 24 13.13 -8.10 4.35
N VAL A 25 13.83 -9.11 3.82
CA VAL A 25 13.30 -10.05 2.82
C VAL A 25 13.36 -11.46 3.40
N GLN A 26 12.26 -12.19 3.31
CA GLN A 26 12.18 -13.59 3.69
C GLN A 26 11.78 -14.41 2.47
N ILE A 27 12.56 -15.45 2.17
CA ILE A 27 12.27 -16.42 1.11
C ILE A 27 11.98 -17.75 1.79
N LYS A 28 10.81 -18.32 1.50
CA LYS A 28 10.39 -19.62 2.01
C LYS A 28 10.08 -20.55 0.86
N CYS A 29 10.83 -21.63 0.77
CA CYS A 29 10.58 -22.71 -0.19
C CYS A 29 9.66 -23.75 0.45
N PHE A 30 8.59 -24.09 -0.24
CA PHE A 30 7.67 -25.15 0.14
C PHE A 30 7.92 -26.35 -0.75
N HIS A 31 8.05 -27.53 -0.14
CA HIS A 31 8.32 -28.75 -0.87
C HIS A 31 7.17 -29.03 -1.85
N TYR A 32 7.47 -29.07 -3.15
CA TYR A 32 6.52 -29.21 -4.26
C TYR A 32 5.46 -28.10 -4.47
N GLU A 33 5.34 -27.12 -3.58
CA GLU A 33 4.30 -26.07 -3.66
C GLU A 33 4.83 -24.71 -4.17
N GLY A 34 6.16 -24.58 -4.32
CA GLY A 34 6.81 -23.39 -4.87
C GLY A 34 7.51 -22.53 -3.83
N ILE A 35 7.70 -21.24 -4.14
CA ILE A 35 8.46 -20.29 -3.34
C ILE A 35 7.55 -19.13 -2.94
N ALA A 36 7.51 -18.79 -1.65
CA ALA A 36 6.94 -17.55 -1.17
C ALA A 36 8.06 -16.56 -0.84
N ILE A 37 8.00 -15.38 -1.45
CA ILE A 37 8.89 -14.26 -1.15
C ILE A 37 8.07 -13.21 -0.40
N THR A 38 8.55 -12.79 0.75
CA THR A 38 7.89 -11.86 1.64
C THR A 38 8.83 -10.68 1.92
N LEU A 39 8.31 -9.45 1.82
CA LEU A 39 9.08 -8.23 2.05
C LEU A 39 8.42 -7.42 3.19
N CYS A 40 9.21 -6.97 4.15
CA CYS A 40 8.83 -5.96 5.13
C CYS A 40 9.71 -4.75 4.92
N ALA A 41 9.12 -3.57 4.69
CA ALA A 41 9.84 -2.33 4.51
C ALA A 41 9.32 -1.29 5.48
N SER A 42 10.21 -0.46 6.01
CA SER A 42 9.83 0.63 6.90
C SER A 42 9.03 1.68 6.13
N HIS A 43 7.79 1.92 6.58
CA HIS A 43 6.94 2.94 5.97
C HIS A 43 7.52 4.36 6.16
N LYS A 44 8.48 4.56 7.08
CA LYS A 44 9.23 5.83 7.21
C LYS A 44 10.00 6.19 5.93
N PHE A 45 10.46 5.18 5.19
CA PHE A 45 11.31 5.37 4.01
C PHE A 45 10.61 5.10 2.68
N SER A 46 9.57 4.28 2.66
CA SER A 46 8.97 3.83 1.40
C SER A 46 7.45 3.73 1.47
N ASP A 47 6.78 4.28 0.47
CA ASP A 47 5.41 3.93 0.15
C ASP A 47 5.34 2.64 -0.69
N ILE A 48 4.12 2.13 -0.90
CA ILE A 48 3.90 0.91 -1.67
C ILE A 48 4.40 1.01 -3.13
N SER A 49 4.42 2.21 -3.71
CA SER A 49 4.93 2.39 -5.09
C SER A 49 6.44 2.20 -5.14
N THR A 50 7.16 2.68 -4.14
CA THR A 50 8.60 2.42 -3.95
C THR A 50 8.86 0.92 -3.81
N LEU A 51 8.07 0.20 -3.00
CA LEU A 51 8.22 -1.24 -2.82
C LEU A 51 7.95 -2.02 -4.12
N ILE A 52 6.91 -1.67 -4.88
CA ILE A 52 6.61 -2.28 -6.18
C ILE A 52 7.75 -2.05 -7.17
N ASN A 53 8.30 -0.84 -7.23
CA ASN A 53 9.45 -0.53 -8.09
C ASN A 53 10.68 -1.36 -7.71
N PHE A 54 10.94 -1.53 -6.41
CA PHE A 54 12.01 -2.39 -5.91
C PHE A 54 11.84 -3.85 -6.39
N VAL A 55 10.66 -4.43 -6.19
CA VAL A 55 10.36 -5.81 -6.60
C VAL A 55 10.49 -5.98 -8.12
N ASN A 56 9.96 -5.04 -8.91
CA ASN A 56 10.06 -5.07 -10.36
C ASN A 56 11.52 -4.98 -10.84
N ASN A 57 12.32 -4.10 -10.24
CA ASN A 57 13.74 -3.98 -10.57
C ASN A 57 14.51 -5.25 -10.17
N TRP A 58 14.24 -5.81 -8.99
CA TRP A 58 14.86 -7.06 -8.54
C TRP A 58 14.52 -8.23 -9.47
N ALA A 59 13.27 -8.37 -9.89
CA ALA A 59 12.84 -9.35 -10.89
C ALA A 59 13.52 -9.13 -12.25
N THR A 60 13.65 -7.88 -12.69
CA THR A 60 14.31 -7.56 -13.98
C THR A 60 15.79 -7.92 -13.94
N ILE A 61 16.49 -7.60 -12.85
CA ILE A 61 17.92 -7.91 -12.69
C ILE A 61 18.14 -9.43 -12.66
N THR A 62 17.33 -10.15 -11.88
CA THR A 62 17.43 -11.61 -11.78
C THR A 62 17.14 -12.31 -13.11
N ASN A 63 16.17 -11.81 -13.88
CA ASN A 63 15.90 -12.31 -15.24
C ASN A 63 17.00 -11.94 -16.23
N HIS A 64 17.58 -10.73 -16.16
CA HIS A 64 18.67 -10.31 -17.06
C HIS A 64 19.93 -11.16 -16.90
N HIS A 65 20.23 -11.61 -15.68
CA HIS A 65 21.32 -12.56 -15.46
C HIS A 65 21.11 -13.89 -16.20
N GLN A 66 19.88 -14.21 -16.58
CA GLN A 66 19.52 -15.41 -17.34
C GLN A 66 19.37 -15.13 -18.85
N ASP A 67 19.06 -13.90 -19.25
CA ASP A 67 18.90 -13.44 -20.64
C ASP A 67 19.42 -12.00 -20.83
N GLN A 68 20.60 -11.85 -21.47
CA GLN A 68 21.32 -10.56 -21.63
C GLN A 68 20.64 -9.55 -22.58
N ASN A 69 19.44 -9.86 -23.08
CA ASN A 69 18.73 -9.02 -24.04
C ASN A 69 17.94 -7.86 -23.40
N HIS A 70 17.86 -7.79 -22.06
CA HIS A 70 17.08 -6.76 -21.35
C HIS A 70 17.93 -5.63 -20.77
N PRO A 71 17.61 -4.34 -21.00
CA PRO A 71 18.33 -3.26 -20.36
C PRO A 71 18.24 -3.35 -18.82
N LEU A 72 19.39 -3.21 -18.15
CA LEU A 72 19.44 -3.10 -16.69
C LEU A 72 18.56 -1.93 -16.21
N PRO A 73 17.80 -2.09 -15.12
CA PRO A 73 17.03 -0.98 -14.57
C PRO A 73 17.96 0.18 -14.20
N SER A 74 17.60 1.39 -14.62
CA SER A 74 18.28 2.59 -14.13
C SER A 74 18.16 2.64 -12.60
N PRO A 75 19.20 3.10 -11.88
CA PRO A 75 19.14 3.26 -10.44
C PRO A 75 17.93 4.14 -10.09
N PRO A 76 17.25 3.84 -8.97
CA PRO A 76 16.12 4.64 -8.55
C PRO A 76 16.55 6.11 -8.45
N LEU A 77 15.76 7.01 -9.04
CA LEU A 77 16.05 8.43 -8.89
C LEU A 77 15.75 8.82 -7.44
N LEU A 78 16.81 9.10 -6.69
CA LEU A 78 16.75 10.08 -5.61
C LEU A 78 16.60 11.43 -6.32
N ASP A 79 15.36 11.80 -6.61
CA ASP A 79 15.12 13.12 -7.20
C ASP A 79 15.67 14.15 -6.20
N SER A 80 16.69 14.91 -6.62
CA SER A 80 17.27 16.00 -5.82
C SER A 80 16.24 17.09 -5.50
N ARG A 81 15.03 17.00 -6.09
CA ARG A 81 13.80 17.63 -5.59
C ARG A 81 13.28 17.04 -4.28
N MET A 82 14.14 16.56 -3.39
CA MET A 82 13.81 16.37 -1.96
C MET A 82 13.26 17.66 -1.30
N SER A 83 13.17 18.78 -2.02
CA SER A 83 12.43 19.99 -1.66
C SER A 83 10.90 19.94 -1.91
N VAL A 84 10.31 18.90 -2.52
CA VAL A 84 8.83 18.86 -2.69
C VAL A 84 8.12 18.90 -1.34
N PHE A 85 8.71 18.23 -0.35
CA PHE A 85 8.28 18.33 1.04
C PHE A 85 9.50 18.76 1.85
N SER A 86 9.56 20.03 2.24
CA SER A 86 10.58 20.49 3.16
C SER A 86 10.48 19.67 4.45
N GLN A 87 11.63 19.30 5.03
CA GLN A 87 11.69 18.84 6.42
C GLN A 87 11.26 20.02 7.31
N GLY A 88 9.96 20.20 7.48
CA GLY A 88 9.42 21.11 8.48
C GLY A 88 9.77 20.61 9.88
N ASN A 89 9.53 21.44 10.89
CA ASN A 89 9.54 21.03 12.31
C ASN A 89 8.33 20.12 12.59
N MET A 90 8.26 18.97 11.92
CA MET A 90 7.29 17.93 12.19
C MET A 90 7.73 17.25 13.47
N LEU A 91 6.87 17.30 14.50
CA LEU A 91 7.03 16.44 15.67
C LEU A 91 7.24 15.01 15.16
N VAL A 92 8.32 14.36 15.58
CA VAL A 92 8.54 12.94 15.30
C VAL A 92 7.32 12.23 15.88
N TYR A 93 6.42 11.79 15.01
CA TYR A 93 5.27 11.02 15.43
C TYR A 93 5.83 9.75 16.04
N GLN A 94 5.73 9.63 17.36
CA GLN A 94 6.05 8.39 18.03
C GLN A 94 4.98 7.41 17.60
N GLU A 95 5.35 6.53 16.68
CA GLU A 95 4.50 5.44 16.23
C GLU A 95 4.23 4.57 17.46
N GLU A 96 3.04 4.71 18.05
CA GLU A 96 2.59 3.76 19.05
C GLU A 96 2.61 2.38 18.41
N SER A 97 3.21 1.40 19.08
CA SER A 97 3.21 0.03 18.58
C SER A 97 1.78 -0.52 18.61
N TYR A 98 1.02 -0.29 17.54
CA TYR A 98 -0.29 -0.92 17.30
C TYR A 98 -0.07 -2.40 16.94
N PHE A 99 0.55 -3.17 17.83
CA PHE A 99 0.85 -4.59 17.62
C PHE A 99 0.28 -5.49 18.71
N SER A 100 -0.81 -5.06 19.36
CA SER A 100 -1.83 -6.03 19.72
C SER A 100 -2.62 -6.38 18.45
N LEU A 101 -2.10 -7.33 17.67
CA LEU A 101 -2.88 -7.98 16.62
C LEU A 101 -4.12 -8.59 17.29
N LEU A 102 -5.21 -7.82 17.37
CA LEU A 102 -6.52 -8.33 17.72
C LEU A 102 -6.76 -9.55 16.83
N LYS A 103 -7.25 -10.65 17.39
CA LYS A 103 -7.55 -11.88 16.65
C LYS A 103 -8.43 -11.52 15.45
N SER A 104 -7.81 -11.36 14.29
CA SER A 104 -8.44 -10.88 13.07
C SER A 104 -8.37 -11.97 12.02
N VAL A 105 -9.45 -12.12 11.27
CA VAL A 105 -9.53 -13.07 10.16
C VAL A 105 -9.36 -12.31 8.86
N TYR A 106 -8.39 -12.72 8.05
CA TYR A 106 -8.18 -12.19 6.71
C TYR A 106 -8.99 -13.00 5.70
N LYS A 107 -9.83 -12.32 4.91
CA LYS A 107 -10.59 -12.92 3.80
C LYS A 107 -10.34 -12.14 2.50
N ARG A 108 -10.27 -12.85 1.38
CA ARG A 108 -10.16 -12.27 0.04
C ARG A 108 -11.54 -12.23 -0.61
N PHE A 109 -12.05 -11.03 -0.86
CA PHE A 109 -13.27 -10.82 -1.67
C PHE A 109 -12.87 -10.48 -3.10
N VAL A 110 -13.41 -11.23 -4.07
CA VAL A 110 -13.10 -11.05 -5.50
C VAL A 110 -14.33 -10.49 -6.20
N PHE A 111 -14.17 -9.32 -6.83
CA PHE A 111 -15.22 -8.67 -7.61
C PHE A 111 -14.93 -8.86 -9.10
N GLU A 112 -15.74 -9.72 -9.75
CA GLU A 112 -15.66 -9.95 -11.18
C GLU A 112 -16.03 -8.71 -11.99
N ALA A 113 -15.46 -8.58 -13.19
CA ALA A 113 -15.70 -7.44 -14.08
C ALA A 113 -17.20 -7.25 -14.38
N SER A 114 -17.92 -8.34 -14.68
CA SER A 114 -19.37 -8.33 -14.92
C SER A 114 -20.16 -7.77 -13.73
N LYS A 115 -19.78 -8.12 -12.50
CA LYS A 115 -20.43 -7.62 -11.28
C LYS A 115 -20.12 -6.15 -11.01
N ILE A 116 -18.91 -5.70 -11.35
CA ILE A 116 -18.55 -4.27 -11.27
C ILE A 116 -19.36 -3.46 -12.27
N GLU A 117 -19.51 -3.92 -13.51
CA GLU A 117 -20.31 -3.22 -14.52
C GLU A 117 -21.79 -3.19 -14.14
N ALA A 118 -22.32 -4.28 -13.58
CA ALA A 118 -23.67 -4.29 -13.01
C ALA A 118 -23.83 -3.27 -11.88
N LEU A 119 -22.84 -3.14 -10.99
CA LEU A 119 -22.87 -2.12 -9.93
C LEU A 119 -22.81 -0.70 -10.48
N LYS A 120 -21.96 -0.43 -11.49
CA LYS A 120 -21.91 0.89 -12.16
C LYS A 120 -23.25 1.27 -12.77
N ALA A 121 -23.97 0.31 -13.38
CA ALA A 121 -25.28 0.56 -13.99
C ALA A 121 -26.34 1.00 -12.96
N THR A 122 -26.20 0.63 -11.69
CA THR A 122 -27.16 1.02 -10.64
C THR A 122 -27.10 2.49 -10.23
N VAL A 123 -26.05 3.22 -10.60
CA VAL A 123 -25.83 4.62 -10.22
C VAL A 123 -25.86 5.58 -11.42
N ALA A 124 -26.39 5.12 -12.56
CA ALA A 124 -26.60 5.97 -13.73
C ALA A 124 -27.50 7.18 -13.39
N PRO A 125 -27.24 8.38 -13.94
CA PRO A 125 -26.29 8.67 -15.02
C PRO A 125 -24.85 8.95 -14.55
N ILE A 126 -24.51 8.70 -13.29
CA ILE A 126 -23.14 8.84 -12.79
C ILE A 126 -22.29 7.71 -13.41
N HIS A 127 -21.09 8.06 -13.90
CA HIS A 127 -20.15 7.12 -14.53
C HIS A 127 -18.92 6.91 -13.63
N PRO A 128 -19.05 6.19 -12.50
CA PRO A 128 -17.95 6.02 -11.56
C PRO A 128 -16.88 5.06 -12.11
N ILE A 129 -15.65 5.24 -11.64
CA ILE A 129 -14.57 4.29 -11.93
C ILE A 129 -14.72 3.02 -11.08
N ARG A 130 -14.08 1.92 -11.51
CA ARG A 130 -14.09 0.63 -10.79
C ARG A 130 -13.74 0.78 -9.30
N PHE A 131 -12.74 1.62 -8.99
CA PHE A 131 -12.30 1.84 -7.62
C PHE A 131 -13.40 2.43 -6.75
N GLU A 132 -14.08 3.49 -7.22
CA GLU A 132 -15.13 4.18 -6.47
C GLU A 132 -16.26 3.23 -6.11
N VAL A 133 -16.78 2.49 -7.10
CA VAL A 133 -17.88 1.54 -6.89
C VAL A 133 -17.53 0.46 -5.87
N VAL A 134 -16.33 -0.11 -5.95
CA VAL A 134 -15.88 -1.15 -5.03
C VAL A 134 -15.63 -0.57 -3.63
N ALA A 135 -14.99 0.59 -3.53
CA ALA A 135 -14.74 1.27 -2.25
C ALA A 135 -16.05 1.65 -1.55
N THR A 136 -17.02 2.19 -2.29
CA THR A 136 -18.36 2.51 -1.78
C THR A 136 -19.10 1.26 -1.32
N LEU A 137 -19.02 0.15 -2.07
CA LEU A 137 -19.65 -1.10 -1.64
C LEU A 137 -19.02 -1.64 -0.35
N ILE A 138 -17.69 -1.66 -0.26
CA ILE A 138 -16.97 -2.07 0.96
C ILE A 138 -17.36 -1.17 2.14
N TYR A 139 -17.43 0.14 1.93
CA TYR A 139 -17.88 1.10 2.93
C TYR A 139 -19.29 0.78 3.44
N LYS A 140 -20.26 0.57 2.53
CA LYS A 140 -21.64 0.20 2.88
C LYS A 140 -21.70 -1.11 3.66
N CYS A 141 -20.92 -2.12 3.25
CA CYS A 141 -20.84 -3.39 3.97
C CYS A 141 -20.25 -3.20 5.38
N ALA A 142 -19.21 -2.37 5.53
CA ALA A 142 -18.59 -2.09 6.83
C ALA A 142 -19.56 -1.37 7.78
N VAL A 143 -20.25 -0.33 7.30
CA VAL A 143 -21.30 0.38 8.06
C VAL A 143 -22.38 -0.59 8.52
N SER A 144 -22.88 -1.43 7.61
CA SER A 144 -23.91 -2.43 7.92
C SER A 144 -23.42 -3.48 8.92
N ALA A 145 -22.20 -3.98 8.78
CA ALA A 145 -21.64 -5.01 9.67
C ALA A 145 -21.36 -4.47 11.09
N LEU A 146 -21.06 -3.18 11.21
CA LEU A 146 -20.84 -2.51 12.49
C LEU A 146 -22.15 -2.09 13.17
N GLY A 147 -23.31 -2.25 12.51
CA GLY A 147 -24.61 -1.83 13.04
C GLY A 147 -24.68 -0.32 13.34
N LEU A 148 -23.90 0.48 12.61
CA LEU A 148 -23.81 1.92 12.86
C LEU A 148 -25.15 2.59 12.55
N SER A 149 -25.59 3.47 13.45
CA SER A 149 -26.80 4.26 13.25
C SER A 149 -26.59 5.27 12.11
N PRO A 150 -27.66 5.78 11.48
CA PRO A 150 -27.58 6.81 10.43
C PRO A 150 -26.84 8.09 10.87
N ASN A 151 -26.73 8.31 12.19
CA ASN A 151 -26.10 9.48 12.79
C ASN A 151 -24.60 9.28 13.05
N PHE A 152 -24.07 8.07 12.83
CA PHE A 152 -22.65 7.78 13.04
C PHE A 152 -21.90 7.85 11.71
N SER A 153 -20.97 8.81 11.60
CA SER A 153 -20.14 8.95 10.40
C SER A 153 -18.92 8.04 10.51
N LEU A 154 -18.90 6.97 9.71
CA LEU A 154 -17.69 6.19 9.48
C LEU A 154 -16.85 6.95 8.45
N LEU A 155 -15.65 7.37 8.83
CA LEU A 155 -14.68 7.95 7.89
C LEU A 155 -13.79 6.84 7.34
N SER A 156 -13.72 6.76 6.01
CA SER A 156 -12.81 5.91 5.27
C SER A 156 -11.72 6.76 4.62
N THR A 157 -10.48 6.29 4.70
CA THR A 157 -9.33 6.95 4.11
C THR A 157 -8.75 6.11 2.98
N VAL A 158 -8.39 6.76 1.87
CA VAL A 158 -7.72 6.14 0.73
C VAL A 158 -6.37 6.81 0.54
N ALA A 159 -5.30 6.03 0.59
CA ALA A 159 -3.98 6.50 0.19
C ALA A 159 -3.94 6.68 -1.34
N VAL A 160 -3.52 7.87 -1.78
CA VAL A 160 -3.44 8.26 -3.19
C VAL A 160 -1.99 8.59 -3.53
N ASN A 161 -1.50 8.01 -4.62
CA ASN A 161 -0.16 8.28 -5.13
C ASN A 161 -0.08 9.71 -5.72
N LEU A 162 0.82 10.53 -5.16
CA LEU A 162 1.03 11.91 -5.55
C LEU A 162 1.95 12.11 -6.76
N ARG A 163 2.72 11.09 -7.16
CA ARG A 163 3.79 11.26 -8.18
C ARG A 163 3.31 11.92 -9.47
N LYS A 164 2.13 11.52 -9.95
CA LYS A 164 1.50 12.05 -11.18
C LYS A 164 0.55 13.23 -10.93
N ARG A 165 0.41 13.68 -9.68
CA ARG A 165 -0.62 14.64 -9.23
C ARG A 165 -0.03 15.95 -8.69
N ILE A 166 1.28 16.00 -8.43
CA ILE A 166 1.99 17.24 -8.12
C ILE A 166 2.41 17.95 -9.41
N ASN A 167 2.62 19.26 -9.34
CA ASN A 167 3.06 20.09 -10.47
C ASN A 167 4.42 20.74 -10.15
N PRO A 168 5.49 20.44 -10.90
CA PRO A 168 5.55 19.46 -11.99
C PRO A 168 5.42 18.01 -11.49
N PRO A 169 4.86 17.08 -12.31
CA PRO A 169 4.86 15.67 -11.97
C PRO A 169 6.28 15.13 -11.77
N VAL A 170 6.41 14.15 -10.88
CA VAL A 170 7.67 13.42 -10.66
C VAL A 170 7.59 12.04 -11.29
N LEU A 171 8.76 11.43 -11.49
CA LEU A 171 8.85 10.11 -12.09
C LEU A 171 8.15 9.06 -11.22
N SER A 172 7.49 8.09 -11.85
CA SER A 172 6.86 6.97 -11.14
C SER A 172 7.87 6.13 -10.33
N LYS A 173 9.15 6.18 -10.70
CA LYS A 173 10.28 5.49 -10.07
C LYS A 173 10.95 6.29 -8.94
N THR A 174 10.48 7.50 -8.63
CA THR A 174 11.04 8.29 -7.53
C THR A 174 10.84 7.55 -6.20
N LEU A 175 11.94 7.39 -5.45
CA LEU A 175 11.95 6.77 -4.13
C LEU A 175 11.29 7.66 -3.08
N GLY A 176 10.73 7.04 -2.06
CA GLY A 176 10.21 7.73 -0.88
C GLY A 176 8.70 7.68 -0.76
N ASN A 177 8.19 8.39 0.24
CA ASN A 177 6.76 8.55 0.48
C ASN A 177 6.22 9.72 -0.33
N MET A 178 5.33 9.44 -1.28
CA MET A 178 4.59 10.45 -2.04
C MET A 178 3.12 10.09 -2.04
N ILE A 179 2.52 10.22 -0.86
CA ILE A 179 1.14 9.84 -0.59
C ILE A 179 0.36 11.04 -0.05
N THR A 180 -0.91 11.12 -0.44
CA THR A 180 -1.92 11.92 0.26
C THR A 180 -3.09 11.01 0.61
N PHE A 181 -3.98 11.47 1.48
CA PHE A 181 -5.17 10.73 1.85
C PHE A 181 -6.42 11.45 1.35
N PHE A 182 -7.25 10.73 0.61
CA PHE A 182 -8.62 11.14 0.35
C PHE A 182 -9.52 10.56 1.43
N ILE A 183 -10.27 11.41 2.12
CA ILE A 183 -11.18 11.02 3.19
C ILE A 183 -12.60 11.11 2.66
N PHE A 184 -13.37 10.03 2.83
CA PHE A 184 -14.78 9.98 2.47
C PHE A 184 -15.57 9.26 3.56
N GLY A 185 -16.83 9.63 3.73
CA GLY A 185 -17.71 9.02 4.72
C GLY A 185 -19.16 9.40 4.43
N GLY A 186 -20.08 8.66 5.04
CA GLY A 186 -21.51 8.95 4.99
C GLY A 186 -21.95 9.59 6.29
N GLY A 187 -22.34 10.86 6.25
CA GLY A 187 -23.14 11.52 7.27
C GLY A 187 -24.57 11.72 6.74
N GLY A 188 -25.58 11.48 7.56
CA GLY A 188 -26.95 11.85 7.23
C GLY A 188 -27.08 13.38 7.13
N GLY A 189 -27.65 13.86 6.01
CA GLY A 189 -27.98 15.27 5.78
C GLY A 189 -27.02 15.97 4.84
#